data_AF-A0A413Q896-F1
#
_entry.id   AF-A0A413Q896-F1
#
_cell.length_a   1.000
_cell.length_b   1.000
_cell.length_c   1.000
_cell.angle_alpha   90.00
_cell.angle_beta   90.00
_cell.angle_gamma   90.00
#
_symmetry.space_group_name_H-M   'P 1'
#
loop_
_entity.id
_entity.type
_entity.pdbx_description
1 polymer ?
#
loop_
_entity_poly.entity_id
_entity_poly.type
_entity_poly.pdbx_seq_one_letter_code
_entity_poly.pdbx_strand_id
1 'polypeptide(L)'
;MEEHGIPVCDNQIYHGNYNRESGRKAVEQFMKYNMPQAIVCANDAMAIGAMERLQQNGYRIPEDVIVTGFDNDELSEFFVPSLTTVDRRQELLGKNAVNLLFERSDDVNVQIDTKTIYRESCGCNMQPAMEIKDLRMEYQNKCLIYEEALDSLKCMELDLTGLENIDELCEKMKKYVVGSDMQSFYMCLCDKNELFADKSVCDHFTEKVSIPLAYQNGKFCSYDDFLSKEILPLEIREKSKRTFYTVTPIYYQHICYGYCVSDGSLFALKSELSYLWTVNIGMALENIRKWQWINRMNEKINRMWKYDMLTQVLNRSGFFYCAETILQKIKEEKSNAFIIFLDIDGLKSVNDNLGHEIGDAFIAKIAGILKEVVPKDCLIMRYGGDEFVVFGSCKQAGRMQRIAEDIKAAIKTADQKENRSYHLAASLGCSLHKSYEMDNLNSLIELADKKMYEEKKNKRR
;
A
#
# COMPACT_ATOMS: atom_id res chain seq x y z
N MET A 1 -34.52 10.43 42.03
CA MET A 1 -35.91 10.94 41.86
C MET A 1 -36.84 10.31 42.89
N GLU A 2 -36.91 8.98 42.99
CA GLU A 2 -37.72 8.29 44.01
C GLU A 2 -37.35 8.67 45.46
N GLU A 3 -36.06 8.76 45.78
CA GLU A 3 -35.57 9.21 47.10
C GLU A 3 -36.02 10.62 47.50
N HIS A 4 -36.44 11.43 46.53
CA HIS A 4 -36.96 12.79 46.73
C HIS A 4 -38.46 12.90 46.46
N GLY A 5 -39.18 11.78 46.37
CA GLY A 5 -40.63 11.75 46.15
C GLY A 5 -41.08 12.23 44.78
N ILE A 6 -40.18 12.26 43.79
CA ILE A 6 -40.51 12.62 42.41
C ILE A 6 -40.86 11.33 41.65
N PRO A 7 -42.10 11.16 41.16
CA PRO A 7 -42.48 9.96 40.41
C PRO A 7 -41.64 9.84 39.15
N VAL A 8 -41.14 8.62 38.89
CA VAL A 8 -40.38 8.27 37.70
C VAL A 8 -41.31 7.53 36.74
N CYS A 9 -41.60 8.16 35.61
CA CYS A 9 -42.40 7.60 34.52
C CYS A 9 -41.51 7.34 33.30
N ASP A 10 -41.83 6.32 32.52
CA ASP A 10 -41.05 5.95 31.32
C ASP A 10 -40.92 7.10 30.31
N ASN A 11 -41.91 8.00 30.25
CA ASN A 11 -41.88 9.17 29.38
C ASN A 11 -40.91 10.29 29.82
N GLN A 12 -40.34 10.20 31.03
CA GLN A 12 -39.31 11.10 31.56
C GLN A 12 -37.89 10.57 31.31
N ILE A 13 -37.75 9.35 30.81
CA ILE A 13 -36.46 8.70 30.54
C ILE A 13 -36.28 8.57 29.03
N TYR A 14 -35.09 8.96 28.56
CA TYR A 14 -34.65 8.70 27.19
C TYR A 14 -33.34 7.91 27.22
N HIS A 15 -33.34 6.74 26.59
CA HIS A 15 -32.14 5.90 26.46
C HIS A 15 -31.33 6.32 25.23
N GLY A 16 -30.27 7.09 25.47
CA GLY A 16 -29.32 7.52 24.45
C GLY A 16 -28.07 6.65 24.33
N ASN A 17 -27.19 7.01 23.40
CA ASN A 17 -25.89 6.36 23.18
C ASN A 17 -24.72 7.34 23.34
N TYR A 18 -24.79 8.22 24.34
CA TYR A 18 -23.70 9.11 24.77
C TYR A 18 -23.21 10.14 23.73
N ASN A 19 -23.95 10.35 22.64
CA ASN A 19 -23.61 11.33 21.60
C ASN A 19 -24.58 12.53 21.58
N ARG A 20 -24.18 13.60 20.88
CA ARG A 20 -25.00 14.82 20.72
C ARG A 20 -26.37 14.55 20.12
N GLU A 21 -26.45 13.65 19.14
CA GLU A 21 -27.71 13.35 18.46
C GLU A 21 -28.75 12.71 19.39
N SER A 22 -28.31 11.85 20.32
CA SER A 22 -29.18 11.31 21.36
C SER A 22 -29.76 12.39 22.26
N GLY A 23 -28.97 13.40 22.61
CA GLY A 23 -29.46 14.57 23.36
C GLY A 23 -30.55 15.33 22.61
N ARG A 24 -30.36 15.57 21.31
CA ARG A 24 -31.36 16.23 20.46
C ARG A 24 -32.66 15.45 20.40
N LYS A 25 -32.58 14.13 20.17
CA LYS A 25 -33.75 13.26 20.10
C LYS A 25 -34.50 13.15 21.44
N ALA A 26 -33.77 13.19 22.56
CA ALA A 26 -34.40 13.23 23.89
C ALA A 26 -35.32 14.44 24.04
N VAL A 27 -34.86 15.64 23.64
CA VAL A 27 -35.67 16.85 23.67
C VAL A 27 -36.90 16.74 22.77
N GLU A 28 -36.74 16.22 21.54
CA GLU A 28 -37.87 15.98 20.63
C GLU A 28 -38.91 15.02 21.23
N GLN A 29 -38.47 14.01 21.98
CA GLN A 29 -39.38 13.11 22.70
C GLN A 29 -40.09 13.84 23.84
N PHE A 30 -39.36 14.58 24.68
CA PHE A 30 -39.94 15.27 25.83
C PHE A 30 -40.96 16.32 25.41
N MET A 31 -40.72 17.02 24.30
CA MET A 31 -41.68 17.97 23.70
C MET A 31 -43.02 17.34 23.31
N LYS A 32 -43.08 16.03 22.99
CA LYS A 32 -44.34 15.35 22.62
C LYS A 32 -45.27 15.11 23.81
N TYR A 33 -44.73 15.04 25.01
CA TYR A 33 -45.50 14.77 26.22
C TYR A 33 -45.72 16.06 27.00
N ASN A 34 -44.65 16.57 27.61
CA ASN A 34 -44.59 17.85 28.29
C ASN A 34 -43.13 18.17 28.55
N MET A 35 -42.73 19.42 28.33
CA MET A 35 -41.33 19.81 28.52
C MET A 35 -40.97 19.78 30.02
N PRO A 36 -39.94 19.02 30.44
CA PRO A 36 -39.49 19.03 31.83
C PRO A 36 -38.83 20.36 32.20
N GLN A 37 -38.87 20.70 33.49
CA GLN A 37 -38.19 21.88 34.04
C GLN A 37 -36.66 21.69 34.13
N ALA A 38 -36.20 20.44 34.17
CA ALA A 38 -34.80 20.08 34.22
C ALA A 38 -34.53 18.80 33.43
N ILE A 39 -33.41 18.77 32.70
CA ILE A 39 -32.88 17.60 32.01
C ILE A 39 -31.51 17.29 32.59
N VAL A 40 -31.37 16.09 33.15
CA VAL A 40 -30.09 15.55 33.63
C VAL A 40 -29.57 14.58 32.59
N CYS A 41 -28.49 14.94 31.91
CA CYS A 41 -27.87 14.11 30.88
C CYS A 41 -26.77 13.24 31.47
N ALA A 42 -26.62 12.04 30.90
CA ALA A 42 -25.61 11.07 31.33
C ALA A 42 -24.17 11.49 30.99
N ASN A 43 -24.00 12.40 30.01
CA ASN A 43 -22.71 13.04 29.70
C ASN A 43 -22.87 14.42 29.05
N ASP A 44 -21.76 15.13 28.91
CA ASP A 44 -21.71 16.48 28.32
C ASP A 44 -22.08 16.50 26.85
N ALA A 45 -21.71 15.48 26.07
CA ALA A 45 -22.09 15.41 24.66
C ALA A 45 -23.62 15.35 24.49
N MET A 46 -24.33 14.53 25.26
CA MET A 46 -25.79 14.51 25.25
C MET A 46 -26.39 15.82 25.77
N ALA A 47 -25.81 16.42 26.81
CA ALA A 47 -26.27 17.69 27.35
C ALA A 47 -26.18 18.81 26.31
N ILE A 48 -25.03 18.97 25.64
CA ILE A 48 -24.83 19.94 24.56
C ILE A 48 -25.85 19.72 23.44
N GLY A 49 -26.06 18.46 23.02
CA GLY A 49 -27.07 18.13 22.03
C GLY A 49 -28.50 18.51 22.45
N ALA A 50 -28.85 18.30 23.72
CA ALA A 50 -30.13 18.73 24.27
C ALA A 50 -30.26 20.26 24.26
N MET A 51 -29.22 20.98 24.71
CA MET A 51 -29.20 22.44 24.74
C MET A 51 -29.36 23.05 23.33
N GLU A 52 -28.64 22.53 22.34
CA GLU A 52 -28.79 22.92 20.93
C GLU A 52 -30.25 22.78 20.47
N ARG A 53 -30.87 21.62 20.75
CA ARG A 53 -32.25 21.36 20.31
C ARG A 53 -33.27 22.24 21.04
N LEU A 54 -33.06 22.52 22.32
CA LEU A 54 -33.90 23.43 23.08
C LEU A 54 -33.88 24.84 22.49
N GLN A 55 -32.69 25.37 22.22
CA GLN A 55 -32.51 26.69 21.63
C GLN A 55 -33.11 26.79 20.22
N GLN A 56 -32.95 25.75 19.41
CA GLN A 56 -33.60 25.66 18.08
C GLN A 56 -35.13 25.72 18.14
N ASN A 57 -35.72 25.28 19.25
CA ASN A 57 -37.16 25.32 19.49
C ASN A 57 -37.59 26.53 20.36
N GLY A 58 -36.70 27.49 20.59
CA GLY A 58 -37.00 28.74 21.29
C GLY A 58 -37.04 28.67 22.81
N TYR A 59 -36.62 27.56 23.42
CA TYR A 59 -36.47 27.47 24.88
C TYR A 59 -35.19 28.17 25.34
N ARG A 60 -35.30 28.94 26.43
CA ARG A 60 -34.17 29.56 27.12
C ARG A 60 -33.65 28.64 28.22
N ILE A 61 -32.33 28.67 28.38
CA ILE A 61 -31.61 27.88 29.36
C ILE A 61 -30.82 28.90 30.19
N PRO A 62 -30.95 28.92 31.53
CA PRO A 62 -31.73 28.01 32.38
C PRO A 62 -33.21 28.40 32.59
N GLU A 63 -33.71 29.50 32.02
CA GLU A 63 -34.98 30.12 32.44
C GLU A 63 -36.21 29.26 32.20
N ASP A 64 -36.27 28.56 31.07
CA ASP A 64 -37.40 27.70 30.72
C ASP A 64 -37.09 26.23 31.07
N VAL A 65 -35.85 25.80 30.84
CA VAL A 65 -35.38 24.42 31.09
C VAL A 65 -33.94 24.44 31.58
N ILE A 66 -33.69 23.79 32.72
CA ILE A 66 -32.34 23.56 33.25
C ILE A 66 -31.71 22.35 32.56
N VAL A 67 -30.42 22.42 32.23
CA VAL A 67 -29.69 21.27 31.66
C VAL A 67 -28.38 21.05 32.42
N THR A 68 -28.11 19.79 32.79
CA THR A 68 -26.84 19.39 33.42
C THR A 68 -26.22 18.21 32.68
N GLY A 69 -24.89 18.17 32.63
CA GLY A 69 -24.10 17.08 32.06
C GLY A 69 -23.21 16.37 33.08
N PHE A 70 -22.29 15.57 32.55
CA PHE A 70 -21.31 14.78 33.28
C PHE A 70 -20.09 14.58 32.35
N ASP A 71 -18.86 14.69 32.87
CA ASP A 71 -17.54 14.48 32.22
C ASP A 71 -16.62 15.71 32.29
N ASN A 72 -17.20 16.92 32.35
CA ASN A 72 -16.47 18.18 32.23
C ASN A 72 -15.62 18.27 30.96
N ASP A 73 -16.24 17.97 29.84
CA ASP A 73 -15.64 18.06 28.51
C ASP A 73 -15.31 19.52 28.16
N GLU A 74 -14.26 19.75 27.36
CA GLU A 74 -13.76 21.11 27.10
C GLU A 74 -14.85 22.01 26.51
N LEU A 75 -15.69 21.48 25.61
CA LEU A 75 -16.80 22.21 24.99
C LEU A 75 -17.87 22.68 25.98
N SER A 76 -17.97 22.06 27.17
CA SER A 76 -18.96 22.42 28.18
C SER A 76 -18.79 23.86 28.68
N GLU A 77 -17.56 24.39 28.65
CA GLU A 77 -17.25 25.76 29.06
C GLU A 77 -17.54 26.81 27.97
N PHE A 78 -17.40 26.43 26.69
CA PHE A 78 -17.59 27.34 25.55
C PHE A 78 -19.03 27.40 25.03
N PHE A 79 -19.89 26.47 25.45
CA PHE A 79 -21.30 26.50 25.05
C PHE A 79 -22.00 27.72 25.65
N VAL A 80 -23.06 28.21 25.00
CA VAL A 80 -23.84 29.36 25.48
C VAL A 80 -25.27 28.90 25.71
N PRO A 81 -25.80 28.92 26.95
CA PRO A 81 -25.07 29.15 28.21
C PRO A 81 -24.04 28.05 28.48
N SER A 82 -23.02 28.32 29.28
CA SER A 82 -22.02 27.34 29.67
C SER A 82 -22.64 26.21 30.50
N LEU A 83 -22.27 24.97 30.19
CA LEU A 83 -22.90 23.77 30.72
C LEU A 83 -22.41 23.45 32.15
N THR A 84 -23.34 23.33 33.08
CA THR A 84 -23.14 22.77 34.40
C THR A 84 -22.92 21.26 34.28
N THR A 85 -21.84 20.76 34.87
CA THR A 85 -21.39 19.38 34.68
C THR A 85 -20.71 18.83 35.93
N VAL A 86 -20.18 17.61 35.86
CA VAL A 86 -19.43 16.92 36.91
C VAL A 86 -18.04 16.58 36.37
N ASP A 87 -17.00 17.09 37.04
CA ASP A 87 -15.62 16.70 36.82
C ASP A 87 -15.37 15.31 37.45
N ARG A 88 -15.11 14.34 36.59
CA ARG A 88 -14.77 12.96 36.96
C ARG A 88 -13.32 12.77 37.40
N ARG A 89 -12.52 13.85 37.46
CA ARG A 89 -11.13 13.84 37.93
C ARG A 89 -10.24 12.88 37.12
N GLN A 90 -10.32 12.98 35.79
CA GLN A 90 -9.67 12.06 34.84
C GLN A 90 -8.18 11.85 35.10
N GLU A 91 -7.46 12.93 35.41
CA GLU A 91 -6.02 12.87 35.70
C GLU A 91 -5.73 12.04 36.95
N LEU A 92 -6.55 12.20 38.00
CA LEU A 92 -6.41 11.46 39.24
C LEU A 92 -6.78 9.98 39.04
N LEU A 93 -7.82 9.69 38.26
CA LEU A 93 -8.18 8.34 37.83
C LEU A 93 -6.99 7.67 37.12
N GLY A 94 -6.41 8.33 36.12
CA GLY A 94 -5.26 7.81 35.37
C GLY A 94 -4.03 7.59 36.26
N LYS A 95 -3.71 8.55 37.13
CA LYS A 95 -2.60 8.44 38.08
C LYS A 95 -2.78 7.27 39.04
N ASN A 96 -3.97 7.11 39.62
CA ASN A 96 -4.26 6.00 40.52
C ASN A 96 -4.20 4.66 39.80
N ALA A 97 -4.73 4.57 38.59
CA ALA A 97 -4.63 3.35 37.77
C ALA A 97 -3.18 2.95 37.50
N VAL A 98 -2.32 3.90 37.14
CA VAL A 98 -0.89 3.64 36.92
C VAL A 98 -0.19 3.21 38.22
N ASN A 99 -0.49 3.85 39.35
CA ASN A 99 0.08 3.46 40.64
C ASN A 99 -0.31 2.03 41.03
N LEU A 100 -1.58 1.66 40.88
CA LEU A 100 -2.06 0.30 41.15
C LEU A 100 -1.34 -0.76 40.31
N LEU A 101 -1.07 -0.46 39.03
CA LEU A 101 -0.28 -1.34 38.16
C LEU A 101 1.16 -1.53 38.67
N PHE A 102 1.80 -0.46 39.15
CA PHE A 102 3.15 -0.56 39.74
C PHE A 102 3.16 -1.31 41.07
N GLU A 103 2.09 -1.20 41.86
CA GLU A 103 1.94 -1.88 43.14
C GLU A 103 1.60 -3.37 43.00
N ARG A 104 1.23 -3.83 41.79
CA ARG A 104 0.80 -5.21 41.49
C ARG A 104 -0.34 -5.70 42.39
N SER A 105 -1.26 -4.79 42.70
CA SER A 105 -2.43 -5.11 43.51
C SER A 105 -3.54 -5.68 42.62
N ASP A 106 -3.80 -6.97 42.71
CA ASP A 106 -4.94 -7.61 42.06
C ASP A 106 -6.24 -7.32 42.85
N ASP A 107 -7.33 -6.98 42.16
CA ASP A 107 -8.69 -6.76 42.71
C ASP A 107 -8.86 -5.60 43.72
N VAL A 108 -8.35 -4.40 43.39
CA VAL A 108 -8.61 -3.18 44.19
C VAL A 108 -9.70 -2.33 43.56
N ASN A 109 -10.79 -2.10 44.30
CA ASN A 109 -11.81 -1.14 43.93
C ASN A 109 -11.51 0.21 44.59
N VAL A 110 -11.21 1.24 43.78
CA VAL A 110 -10.90 2.60 44.25
C VAL A 110 -12.03 3.54 43.85
N GLN A 111 -12.74 4.06 44.84
CA GLN A 111 -13.73 5.11 44.63
C GLN A 111 -13.04 6.47 44.60
N ILE A 112 -13.37 7.28 43.60
CA ILE A 112 -12.86 8.65 43.47
C ILE A 112 -14.03 9.62 43.57
N ASP A 113 -13.90 10.59 44.47
CA ASP A 113 -14.91 11.64 44.62
C ASP A 113 -14.92 12.56 43.40
N THR A 114 -16.09 12.64 42.77
CA THR A 114 -16.35 13.57 41.66
C THR A 114 -16.67 14.97 42.18
N LYS A 115 -16.41 15.99 41.36
CA LYS A 115 -16.71 17.39 41.73
C LYS A 115 -17.72 18.01 40.77
N THR A 116 -18.84 18.49 41.31
CA THR A 116 -19.80 19.28 40.50
C THR A 116 -19.22 20.65 40.15
N ILE A 117 -19.33 21.01 38.88
CA ILE A 117 -18.90 22.28 38.30
C ILE A 117 -20.15 23.07 37.91
N TYR A 118 -20.53 24.04 38.74
CA TYR A 118 -21.68 24.92 38.50
C TYR A 118 -21.34 26.00 37.47
N ARG A 119 -22.13 26.04 36.39
CA ARG A 119 -22.06 27.05 35.34
C ARG A 119 -23.46 27.63 35.06
N GLU A 120 -23.61 28.33 33.94
CA GLU A 120 -24.81 29.10 33.62
C GLU A 120 -26.07 28.22 33.39
N SER A 121 -25.92 27.02 32.82
CA SER A 121 -27.06 26.18 32.40
C SER A 121 -27.98 25.66 33.53
N CYS A 122 -27.57 25.79 34.80
CA CYS A 122 -28.39 25.47 35.96
C CYS A 122 -28.89 26.71 36.73
N GLY A 123 -28.40 27.90 36.39
CA GLY A 123 -28.75 29.15 37.07
C GLY A 123 -28.13 29.34 38.46
N CYS A 124 -27.45 28.33 39.04
CA CYS A 124 -26.89 28.40 40.40
C CYS A 124 -25.64 29.29 40.51
N ASN A 125 -24.85 29.43 39.44
CA ASN A 125 -23.64 30.26 39.42
C ASN A 125 -23.58 31.03 38.10
N MET A 126 -24.18 32.23 38.08
CA MET A 126 -24.29 33.08 36.88
C MET A 126 -23.03 33.93 36.60
N GLN A 127 -21.98 33.79 37.41
CA GLN A 127 -20.69 34.40 37.07
C GLN A 127 -19.91 33.44 36.16
N PRO A 128 -19.56 33.85 34.94
CA PRO A 128 -18.75 33.02 34.06
C PRO A 128 -17.39 32.80 34.71
N ALA A 129 -16.86 31.57 34.62
CA ALA A 129 -15.57 31.21 35.19
C ALA A 129 -14.40 32.00 34.56
N MET A 130 -14.60 32.51 33.33
CA MET A 130 -13.66 33.31 32.57
C MET A 130 -14.37 34.50 31.91
N GLU A 131 -13.65 35.61 31.73
CA GLU A 131 -14.12 36.74 30.93
C GLU A 131 -14.32 36.32 29.46
N ILE A 132 -15.32 36.89 28.77
CA ILE A 132 -15.63 36.57 27.36
C ILE A 132 -14.39 36.74 26.46
N LYS A 133 -13.54 37.74 26.77
CA LYS A 133 -12.30 37.99 26.03
C LYS A 133 -11.34 36.79 26.13
N ASP A 134 -11.13 36.26 27.33
CA ASP A 134 -10.18 35.17 27.58
C ASP A 134 -10.71 33.87 26.97
N LEU A 135 -12.01 33.62 27.10
CA LEU A 135 -12.67 32.47 26.47
C LEU A 135 -12.56 32.51 24.93
N ARG A 136 -12.72 33.70 24.32
CA ARG A 136 -12.48 33.88 22.88
C ARG A 136 -11.03 33.65 22.49
N MET A 137 -10.07 34.16 23.28
CA MET A 137 -8.65 33.97 23.00
C MET A 137 -8.27 32.48 23.08
N GLU A 138 -8.77 31.76 24.08
CA GLU A 138 -8.52 30.32 24.21
C GLU A 138 -9.13 29.54 23.05
N TYR A 139 -10.40 29.78 22.73
CA TYR A 139 -11.07 29.13 21.60
C TYR A 139 -10.36 29.42 20.27
N GLN A 140 -9.97 30.68 20.04
CA GLN A 140 -9.21 31.08 18.85
C GLN A 140 -7.88 30.32 18.75
N ASN A 141 -7.12 30.23 19.84
CA ASN A 141 -5.85 29.49 19.85
C ASN A 141 -6.07 28.00 19.54
N LYS A 142 -7.13 27.38 20.08
CA LYS A 142 -7.48 25.98 19.76
C LYS A 142 -7.82 25.81 18.28
N CYS A 143 -8.61 26.72 17.70
CA CYS A 143 -8.93 26.68 16.27
C CYS A 143 -7.67 26.79 15.40
N LEU A 144 -6.78 27.73 15.70
CA LEU A 144 -5.54 27.93 14.93
C LEU A 144 -4.63 26.70 14.98
N ILE A 145 -4.42 26.10 16.17
CA ILE A 145 -3.61 24.87 16.30
C ILE A 145 -4.23 23.73 15.50
N TYR A 146 -5.56 23.60 15.52
CA TYR A 146 -6.29 22.58 14.77
C TYR A 146 -6.19 22.80 13.25
N GLU A 147 -6.32 24.04 12.78
CA GLU A 147 -6.14 24.42 11.36
C GLU A 147 -4.72 24.15 10.88
N GLU A 148 -3.69 24.54 11.64
CA GLU A 148 -2.28 24.28 11.32
C GLU A 148 -1.99 22.77 11.22
N ALA A 149 -2.51 21.98 12.17
CA ALA A 149 -2.37 20.52 12.15
C ALA A 149 -3.06 19.90 10.92
N LEU A 150 -4.28 20.36 10.59
CA LEU A 150 -5.00 19.92 9.40
C LEU A 150 -4.26 20.27 8.11
N ASP A 151 -3.70 21.47 7.99
CA ASP A 151 -2.98 21.87 6.79
C ASP A 151 -1.66 21.11 6.63
N SER A 152 -0.96 20.82 7.73
CA SER A 152 0.20 19.92 7.73
C SER A 152 -0.18 18.52 7.24
N LEU A 153 -1.31 17.98 7.72
CA LEU A 153 -1.84 16.67 7.31
C LEU A 153 -2.24 16.62 5.83
N LYS A 154 -2.89 17.66 5.30
CA LYS A 154 -3.24 17.75 3.86
C LYS A 154 -1.97 17.81 3.01
N CYS A 155 -0.99 18.61 3.42
CA CYS A 155 0.30 18.67 2.74
C CYS A 155 0.99 17.30 2.75
N MET A 156 0.97 16.60 3.89
CA MET A 156 1.49 15.24 4.04
C MET A 156 0.84 14.28 3.06
N GLU A 157 -0.50 14.25 3.02
CA GLU A 157 -1.23 13.40 2.08
C GLU A 157 -0.76 13.63 0.63
N LEU A 158 -0.68 14.89 0.20
CA LEU A 158 -0.23 15.26 -1.15
C LEU A 158 1.20 14.81 -1.45
N ASP A 159 2.15 15.08 -0.54
CA ASP A 159 3.56 14.72 -0.73
C ASP A 159 3.83 13.21 -0.69
N LEU A 160 2.96 12.45 -0.03
CA LEU A 160 3.03 10.99 0.04
C LEU A 160 2.32 10.30 -1.14
N THR A 161 1.73 11.06 -2.06
CA THR A 161 1.17 10.49 -3.30
C THR A 161 2.25 10.17 -4.33
N GLY A 162 2.06 9.09 -5.08
CA GLY A 162 2.92 8.76 -6.23
C GLY A 162 4.31 8.22 -5.89
N LEU A 163 4.55 7.82 -4.65
CA LEU A 163 5.84 7.24 -4.24
C LEU A 163 6.02 5.83 -4.79
N GLU A 164 7.24 5.49 -5.19
CA GLU A 164 7.55 4.20 -5.83
C GLU A 164 8.23 3.19 -4.88
N ASN A 165 8.82 3.70 -3.79
CA ASN A 165 9.58 2.90 -2.83
C ASN A 165 9.55 3.50 -1.40
N ILE A 166 9.98 2.69 -0.43
CA ILE A 166 9.99 3.06 0.99
C ILE A 166 11.00 4.18 1.28
N ASP A 167 12.10 4.26 0.53
CA ASP A 167 13.13 5.28 0.77
C ASP A 167 12.61 6.68 0.44
N GLU A 168 11.85 6.82 -0.66
CA GLU A 168 11.12 8.06 -0.99
C GLU A 168 10.12 8.45 0.10
N LEU A 169 9.36 7.48 0.63
CA LEU A 169 8.47 7.70 1.77
C LEU A 169 9.25 8.22 2.97
N CYS A 170 10.35 7.58 3.34
CA CYS A 170 11.19 8.01 4.45
C CYS A 170 11.70 9.43 4.26
N GLU A 171 12.24 9.77 3.09
CA GLU A 171 12.73 11.13 2.80
C GLU A 171 11.62 12.19 2.91
N LYS A 172 10.43 11.92 2.36
CA LYS A 172 9.30 12.84 2.44
C LYS A 172 8.78 12.99 3.87
N MET A 173 8.79 11.91 4.66
CA MET A 173 8.35 11.91 6.05
C MET A 173 9.21 12.79 6.96
N LYS A 174 10.52 12.93 6.69
CA LYS A 174 11.45 13.69 7.55
C LYS A 174 10.96 15.10 7.88
N LYS A 175 10.42 15.83 6.89
CA LYS A 175 9.97 17.21 7.10
C LYS A 175 8.76 17.29 8.05
N TYR A 176 7.86 16.31 7.99
CA TYR A 176 6.68 16.26 8.87
C TYR A 176 7.09 15.88 10.28
N VAL A 177 7.98 14.90 10.43
CA VAL A 177 8.51 14.49 11.74
C VAL A 177 9.17 15.69 12.44
N VAL A 178 10.02 16.45 11.74
CA VAL A 178 10.66 17.66 12.29
C VAL A 178 9.65 18.79 12.55
N GLY A 179 8.62 18.91 11.70
CA GLY A 179 7.55 19.90 11.87
C GLY A 179 6.53 19.53 12.96
N SER A 180 6.62 18.34 13.55
CA SER A 180 5.76 17.89 14.64
C SER A 180 6.34 18.25 16.02
N ASP A 181 5.54 18.07 17.06
CA ASP A 181 5.96 18.22 18.45
C ASP A 181 6.61 16.95 19.04
N MET A 182 6.90 15.94 18.21
CA MET A 182 7.50 14.67 18.63
C MET A 182 8.98 14.86 18.99
N GLN A 183 9.39 14.35 20.16
CA GLN A 183 10.81 14.32 20.56
C GLN A 183 11.58 13.20 19.87
N SER A 184 10.90 12.06 19.68
CA SER A 184 11.39 10.96 18.86
C SER A 184 10.26 10.31 18.08
N PHE A 185 10.59 9.73 16.93
CA PHE A 185 9.67 9.05 16.04
C PHE A 185 10.36 7.85 15.40
N TYR A 186 9.67 6.71 15.34
CA TYR A 186 10.16 5.48 14.74
C TYR A 186 9.05 4.87 13.89
N MET A 187 9.30 4.67 12.60
CA MET A 187 8.43 3.91 11.72
C MET A 187 8.95 2.49 11.63
N CYS A 188 8.28 1.54 12.27
CA CYS A 188 8.64 0.13 12.29
C CYS A 188 7.80 -0.62 11.25
N LEU A 189 8.43 -1.30 10.29
CA LEU A 189 7.73 -2.03 9.23
C LEU A 189 7.92 -3.54 9.36
N CYS A 190 6.86 -4.29 9.04
CA CYS A 190 6.89 -5.75 8.93
C CYS A 190 7.89 -6.23 7.87
N ASP A 191 8.17 -7.54 7.87
CA ASP A 191 9.13 -8.17 6.95
C ASP A 191 8.79 -7.84 5.49
N LYS A 192 9.77 -7.28 4.76
CA LYS A 192 9.59 -6.84 3.37
C LYS A 192 9.19 -8.00 2.45
N ASN A 193 9.68 -9.21 2.70
CA ASN A 193 9.35 -10.36 1.86
C ASN A 193 7.87 -10.75 2.02
N GLU A 194 7.31 -10.58 3.22
CA GLU A 194 5.89 -10.83 3.48
C GLU A 194 5.01 -9.70 2.97
N LEU A 195 5.40 -8.44 3.19
CA LEU A 195 4.65 -7.25 2.75
C LEU A 195 4.53 -7.16 1.22
N PHE A 196 5.58 -7.51 0.50
CA PHE A 196 5.66 -7.37 -0.96
C PHE A 196 5.59 -8.71 -1.70
N ALA A 197 5.09 -9.77 -1.04
CA ALA A 197 4.84 -11.08 -1.64
C ALA A 197 3.73 -11.04 -2.70
N ASP A 198 3.81 -11.93 -3.69
CA ASP A 198 2.83 -12.02 -4.78
C ASP A 198 1.48 -12.67 -4.36
N LYS A 199 1.44 -13.42 -3.24
CA LYS A 199 0.31 -14.31 -2.89
C LYS A 199 -0.21 -14.22 -1.45
N SER A 200 0.51 -13.57 -0.54
CA SER A 200 0.11 -13.44 0.86
C SER A 200 -0.11 -11.98 1.20
N VAL A 201 -1.17 -11.73 1.96
CA VAL A 201 -1.41 -10.44 2.60
C VAL A 201 -0.93 -10.59 4.04
N CYS A 202 0.00 -9.74 4.46
CA CYS A 202 0.45 -9.65 5.86
C CYS A 202 -0.69 -9.05 6.69
N ASP A 203 -1.42 -9.86 7.45
CA ASP A 203 -2.55 -9.41 8.29
C ASP A 203 -2.21 -9.29 9.79
N HIS A 204 -0.99 -9.70 10.16
CA HIS A 204 -0.44 -9.61 11.51
C HIS A 204 0.92 -8.89 11.52
N PHE A 205 1.40 -8.55 12.71
CA PHE A 205 2.79 -8.12 12.88
C PHE A 205 3.71 -9.32 12.65
N THR A 206 4.72 -9.17 11.80
CA THR A 206 5.72 -10.22 11.57
C THR A 206 6.60 -10.41 12.79
N GLU A 207 7.27 -11.58 12.90
CA GLU A 207 8.17 -11.86 14.03
C GLU A 207 9.30 -10.82 14.13
N LYS A 208 9.80 -10.40 12.97
CA LYS A 208 10.80 -9.36 12.82
C LYS A 208 10.24 -8.13 12.15
N VAL A 209 10.70 -6.96 12.59
CA VAL A 209 10.35 -5.65 12.03
C VAL A 209 11.64 -4.84 11.85
N SER A 210 11.66 -3.96 10.86
CA SER A 210 12.78 -3.05 10.58
C SER A 210 12.40 -1.61 10.90
N ILE A 211 13.37 -0.72 11.13
CA ILE A 211 13.12 0.72 11.30
C ILE A 211 13.74 1.49 10.14
N PRO A 212 13.06 1.63 8.99
CA PRO A 212 13.58 2.42 7.88
C PRO A 212 13.65 3.92 8.15
N LEU A 213 12.89 4.43 9.14
CA LEU A 213 12.94 5.83 9.55
C LEU A 213 12.88 5.94 11.07
N ALA A 214 13.94 6.45 11.66
CA ALA A 214 14.02 6.86 13.06
C ALA A 214 14.46 8.32 13.16
N TYR A 215 13.87 9.03 14.10
CA TYR A 215 14.23 10.39 14.48
C TYR A 215 14.42 10.44 15.99
N GLN A 216 15.61 10.81 16.44
CA GLN A 216 15.94 10.96 17.85
C GLN A 216 17.08 11.96 18.01
N ASN A 217 17.03 12.80 19.04
CA ASN A 217 18.09 13.76 19.34
C ASN A 217 18.46 14.67 18.14
N GLY A 218 17.45 15.07 17.36
CA GLY A 218 17.60 15.94 16.19
C GLY A 218 18.26 15.27 14.97
N LYS A 219 18.40 13.94 14.97
CA LYS A 219 19.06 13.19 13.90
C LYS A 219 18.15 12.11 13.34
N PHE A 220 18.32 11.85 12.05
CA PHE A 220 17.70 10.74 11.35
C PHE A 220 18.63 9.55 11.23
N CYS A 221 18.10 8.35 11.46
CA CYS A 221 18.80 7.08 11.30
C CYS A 221 17.83 5.98 10.84
N SER A 222 18.39 4.81 10.52
CA SER A 222 17.64 3.58 10.28
C SER A 222 18.26 2.45 11.10
N TYR A 223 17.47 1.41 11.35
CA TYR A 223 17.89 0.22 12.10
C TYR A 223 17.44 -1.04 11.38
N ASP A 224 18.29 -2.07 11.48
CA ASP A 224 18.05 -3.40 10.94
C ASP A 224 16.93 -4.12 11.71
N ASP A 225 16.63 -5.35 11.28
CA ASP A 225 15.57 -6.17 11.83
C ASP A 225 15.76 -6.48 13.32
N PHE A 226 14.69 -6.32 14.09
CA PHE A 226 14.59 -6.69 15.50
C PHE A 226 13.27 -7.42 15.77
N LEU A 227 13.15 -8.06 16.94
CA LEU A 227 11.93 -8.82 17.29
C LEU A 227 10.77 -7.86 17.59
N SER A 228 9.63 -8.03 16.92
CA SER A 228 8.47 -7.14 17.06
C SER A 228 7.90 -7.07 18.48
N LYS A 229 8.02 -8.17 19.26
CA LYS A 229 7.66 -8.22 20.69
C LYS A 229 8.41 -7.21 21.56
N GLU A 230 9.52 -6.68 21.07
CA GLU A 230 10.31 -5.68 21.76
C GLU A 230 9.75 -4.26 21.58
N ILE A 231 8.90 -4.00 20.58
CA ILE A 231 8.38 -2.68 20.18
C ILE A 231 9.49 -1.75 19.66
N LEU A 232 10.58 -1.57 20.40
CA LEU A 232 11.80 -0.89 19.99
C LEU A 232 13.04 -1.68 20.44
N PRO A 233 14.14 -1.67 19.67
CA PRO A 233 15.44 -2.21 20.07
C PRO A 233 15.91 -1.64 21.41
N LEU A 234 16.52 -2.48 22.25
CA LEU A 234 16.97 -2.10 23.60
C LEU A 234 18.00 -0.96 23.61
N GLU A 235 18.77 -0.81 22.53
CA GLU A 235 19.80 0.22 22.35
C GLU A 235 19.20 1.62 22.21
N ILE A 236 17.96 1.71 21.71
CA ILE A 236 17.29 2.97 21.37
C ILE A 236 16.41 3.46 22.52
N ARG A 237 15.96 2.56 23.40
CA ARG A 237 15.14 2.91 24.57
C ARG A 237 15.97 3.77 25.53
N GLU A 238 15.61 5.04 25.69
CA GLU A 238 16.27 5.95 26.64
C GLU A 238 15.98 5.52 28.09
N LYS A 239 16.86 4.69 28.67
CA LYS A 239 16.71 4.18 30.05
C LYS A 239 16.89 5.25 31.13
N SER A 240 17.45 6.41 30.80
CA SER A 240 17.78 7.48 31.74
C SER A 240 16.65 8.49 31.96
N LYS A 241 15.58 8.47 31.14
CA LYS A 241 14.40 9.31 31.29
C LYS A 241 13.13 8.48 31.45
N ARG A 242 12.15 9.02 32.17
CA ARG A 242 10.78 8.48 32.16
C ARG A 242 10.16 8.88 30.83
N THR A 243 10.21 7.97 29.87
CA THR A 243 9.74 8.20 28.50
C THR A 243 8.37 7.54 28.33
N PHE A 244 7.40 8.28 27.79
CA PHE A 244 6.07 7.74 27.45
C PHE A 244 6.01 7.57 25.94
N TYR A 245 5.90 6.33 25.48
CA TYR A 245 5.77 6.03 24.06
C TYR A 245 4.32 5.83 23.68
N THR A 246 3.89 6.51 22.63
CA THR A 246 2.65 6.21 21.92
C THR A 246 2.96 5.25 20.79
N VAL A 247 2.27 4.12 20.74
CA VAL A 247 2.41 3.12 19.67
C VAL A 247 1.13 3.09 18.86
N THR A 248 1.22 3.41 17.58
CA THR A 248 0.08 3.43 16.66
C THR A 248 0.30 2.45 15.52
N PRO A 249 -0.62 1.49 15.31
CA PRO A 249 -0.45 0.52 14.25
C PRO A 249 -0.69 1.14 12.87
N ILE A 250 0.03 0.66 11.87
CA ILE A 250 -0.11 1.07 10.47
C ILE A 250 -0.88 -0.03 9.74
N TYR A 251 -2.18 0.21 9.54
CA TYR A 251 -3.05 -0.68 8.77
C TYR A 251 -3.56 0.01 7.52
N TYR A 252 -3.73 -0.76 6.45
CA TYR A 252 -4.60 -0.41 5.33
C TYR A 252 -5.59 -1.55 5.14
N GLN A 253 -6.87 -1.29 5.46
CA GLN A 253 -7.90 -2.34 5.52
C GLN A 253 -7.47 -3.49 6.45
N HIS A 254 -7.20 -4.68 5.90
CA HIS A 254 -6.77 -5.87 6.63
C HIS A 254 -5.25 -6.10 6.58
N ILE A 255 -4.50 -5.22 5.89
CA ILE A 255 -3.05 -5.36 5.74
C ILE A 255 -2.34 -4.65 6.88
N CYS A 256 -1.53 -5.39 7.63
CA CYS A 256 -0.65 -4.89 8.68
C CYS A 256 0.72 -4.54 8.08
N TYR A 257 1.03 -3.24 8.02
CA TYR A 257 2.31 -2.75 7.52
C TYR A 257 3.39 -2.65 8.62
N GLY A 258 2.97 -2.60 9.87
CA GLY A 258 3.83 -2.38 11.03
C GLY A 258 3.21 -1.35 11.97
N TYR A 259 4.03 -0.54 12.63
CA TYR A 259 3.57 0.44 13.62
C TYR A 259 4.53 1.64 13.71
N CYS A 260 4.00 2.78 14.14
CA CYS A 260 4.77 3.94 14.54
C CYS A 260 4.94 3.96 16.05
N VAL A 261 6.10 4.45 16.50
CA VAL A 261 6.36 4.77 17.91
C VAL A 261 6.77 6.23 18.00
N SER A 262 6.11 7.01 18.84
CA SER A 262 6.45 8.41 19.08
C SER A 262 6.53 8.72 20.57
N ASP A 263 7.35 9.72 20.92
CA ASP A 263 7.52 10.18 22.30
C ASP A 263 7.29 11.69 22.40
N GLY A 264 6.75 12.11 23.55
CA GLY A 264 6.69 13.51 23.95
C GLY A 264 5.72 14.39 23.15
N SER A 265 4.88 13.82 22.31
CA SER A 265 3.91 14.56 21.48
C SER A 265 2.57 14.72 22.20
N LEU A 266 2.24 15.98 22.50
CA LEU A 266 0.93 16.38 22.98
C LEU A 266 -0.12 16.20 21.88
N PHE A 267 0.25 16.47 20.63
CA PHE A 267 -0.61 16.22 19.47
C PHE A 267 -1.04 14.75 19.38
N ALA A 268 -0.09 13.82 19.51
CA ALA A 268 -0.37 12.38 19.48
C ALA A 268 -1.28 11.91 20.63
N LEU A 269 -1.24 12.59 21.78
CA LEU A 269 -2.00 12.23 22.97
C LEU A 269 -3.39 12.86 23.03
N LYS A 270 -3.52 14.12 22.57
CA LYS A 270 -4.73 14.92 22.77
C LYS A 270 -5.57 15.10 21.50
N SER A 271 -4.97 14.96 20.32
CA SER A 271 -5.68 15.23 19.06
C SER A 271 -6.20 13.93 18.45
N GLU A 272 -7.49 13.90 18.14
CA GLU A 272 -8.09 12.85 17.31
C GLU A 272 -7.47 12.81 15.89
N LEU A 273 -6.88 13.92 15.43
CA LEU A 273 -6.19 14.00 14.13
C LEU A 273 -4.89 13.21 14.09
N SER A 274 -4.32 12.84 15.24
CA SER A 274 -3.06 12.09 15.30
C SER A 274 -3.12 10.76 14.56
N TYR A 275 -4.28 10.09 14.56
CA TYR A 275 -4.49 8.85 13.83
C TYR A 275 -4.37 9.02 12.30
N LEU A 276 -4.65 10.22 11.77
CA LEU A 276 -4.53 10.49 10.33
C LEU A 276 -3.08 10.39 9.83
N TRP A 277 -2.08 10.58 10.70
CA TRP A 277 -0.68 10.32 10.34
C TRP A 277 -0.47 8.87 9.93
N THR A 278 -0.92 7.93 10.77
CA THR A 278 -0.80 6.49 10.48
C THR A 278 -1.64 6.07 9.28
N VAL A 279 -2.80 6.70 9.06
CA VAL A 279 -3.60 6.48 7.85
C VAL A 279 -2.83 6.93 6.61
N ASN A 280 -2.26 8.13 6.61
CA ASN A 280 -1.48 8.64 5.48
C ASN A 280 -0.25 7.77 5.18
N ILE A 281 0.47 7.33 6.20
CA ILE A 281 1.60 6.40 6.05
C ILE A 281 1.12 5.05 5.48
N GLY A 282 0.03 4.49 6.02
CA GLY A 282 -0.56 3.24 5.55
C GLY A 282 -1.02 3.31 4.09
N MET A 283 -1.64 4.42 3.69
CA MET A 283 -2.02 4.67 2.29
C MET A 283 -0.80 4.77 1.37
N ALA A 284 0.26 5.45 1.80
CA ALA A 284 1.50 5.56 1.03
C ALA A 284 2.16 4.19 0.81
N LEU A 285 2.27 3.38 1.87
CA LEU A 285 2.83 2.02 1.81
C LEU A 285 2.00 1.11 0.89
N GLU A 286 0.67 1.18 0.95
CA GLU A 286 -0.19 0.43 0.05
C GLU A 286 -0.05 0.87 -1.42
N ASN A 287 0.12 2.17 -1.67
CA ASN A 287 0.36 2.68 -3.02
C ASN A 287 1.70 2.17 -3.57
N ILE A 288 2.76 2.20 -2.76
CA ILE A 288 4.08 1.63 -3.11
C ILE A 288 3.95 0.13 -3.43
N ARG A 289 3.27 -0.63 -2.57
CA ARG A 289 3.06 -2.08 -2.77
C ARG A 289 2.31 -2.36 -4.07
N LYS A 290 1.23 -1.62 -4.34
CA LYS A 290 0.46 -1.72 -5.60
C LYS A 290 1.31 -1.37 -6.81
N TRP A 291 2.08 -0.28 -6.75
CA TRP A 291 2.94 0.15 -7.85
C TRP A 291 3.99 -0.92 -8.19
N GLN A 292 4.65 -1.48 -7.18
CA GLN A 292 5.61 -2.57 -7.36
C GLN A 292 4.96 -3.83 -7.93
N TRP A 293 3.76 -4.18 -7.48
CA TRP A 293 3.00 -5.30 -8.02
C TRP A 293 2.62 -5.09 -9.50
N ILE A 294 2.07 -3.91 -9.84
CA ILE A 294 1.69 -3.55 -11.21
C ILE A 294 2.91 -3.61 -12.13
N ASN A 295 4.05 -3.04 -11.74
CA ASN A 295 5.25 -3.05 -12.57
C ASN A 295 5.83 -4.44 -12.77
N ARG A 296 5.92 -5.26 -11.71
CA ARG A 296 6.34 -6.67 -11.84
C ARG A 296 5.39 -7.45 -12.76
N MET A 297 4.09 -7.19 -12.68
CA MET A 297 3.11 -7.88 -13.53
C MET A 297 3.19 -7.40 -14.99
N ASN A 298 3.38 -6.09 -15.22
CA ASN A 298 3.60 -5.53 -16.55
C ASN A 298 4.87 -6.10 -17.20
N GLU A 299 5.95 -6.27 -16.45
CA GLU A 299 7.16 -6.93 -16.93
C GLU A 299 6.91 -8.39 -17.32
N LYS A 300 6.19 -9.15 -16.48
CA LYS A 300 5.80 -10.54 -16.78
C LYS A 300 4.94 -10.61 -18.05
N ILE A 301 3.92 -9.76 -18.16
CA ILE A 301 3.04 -9.68 -19.33
C ILE A 301 3.83 -9.33 -20.58
N ASN A 302 4.71 -8.33 -20.52
CA ASN A 302 5.53 -7.92 -21.65
C ASN A 302 6.47 -9.06 -22.11
N ARG A 303 7.05 -9.80 -21.15
CA ARG A 303 7.84 -10.99 -21.46
C ARG A 303 7.00 -12.08 -22.15
N MET A 304 5.83 -12.40 -21.63
CA MET A 304 4.92 -13.40 -22.21
C MET A 304 4.40 -12.99 -23.59
N TRP A 305 4.13 -11.70 -23.79
CA TRP A 305 3.68 -11.16 -25.06
C TRP A 305 4.77 -11.19 -26.13
N LYS A 306 6.05 -11.00 -25.75
CA LYS A 306 7.17 -10.90 -26.69
C LYS A 306 7.91 -12.22 -26.94
N TYR A 307 8.01 -13.09 -25.93
CA TYR A 307 8.84 -14.29 -25.99
C TYR A 307 7.98 -15.57 -25.93
N ASP A 308 8.47 -16.64 -26.56
CA ASP A 308 7.89 -17.97 -26.42
C ASP A 308 8.33 -18.60 -25.09
N MET A 309 7.36 -19.12 -24.32
CA MET A 309 7.59 -19.57 -22.94
C MET A 309 8.52 -20.78 -22.83
N LEU A 310 8.51 -21.67 -23.83
CA LEU A 310 9.37 -22.88 -23.82
C LEU A 310 10.81 -22.55 -24.19
N THR A 311 10.99 -21.74 -25.23
CA THR A 311 12.30 -21.53 -25.88
C THR A 311 13.01 -20.25 -25.45
N GLN A 312 12.27 -19.29 -24.89
CA GLN A 312 12.74 -17.95 -24.54
C GLN A 312 13.34 -17.19 -25.74
N VAL A 313 13.01 -17.58 -26.98
CA VAL A 313 13.22 -16.76 -28.18
C VAL A 313 11.96 -15.95 -28.47
N LEU A 314 11.97 -15.07 -29.47
CA LEU A 314 10.77 -14.28 -29.79
C LEU A 314 9.63 -15.20 -30.21
N ASN A 315 8.42 -14.88 -29.78
CA ASN A 315 7.23 -15.44 -30.41
C ASN A 315 6.89 -14.63 -31.68
N ARG A 316 5.83 -15.02 -32.37
CA ARG A 316 5.40 -14.33 -33.60
C ARG A 316 5.21 -12.83 -33.41
N SER A 317 4.45 -12.42 -32.40
CA SER A 317 4.18 -11.00 -32.14
C SER A 317 5.46 -10.22 -31.81
N GLY A 318 6.30 -10.75 -30.93
CA GLY A 318 7.57 -10.13 -30.55
C GLY A 318 8.56 -10.00 -31.70
N PHE A 319 8.57 -10.96 -32.62
CA PHE A 319 9.39 -10.92 -33.82
C PHE A 319 8.97 -9.81 -34.77
N PHE A 320 7.69 -9.72 -35.14
CA PHE A 320 7.22 -8.67 -36.04
C PHE A 320 7.45 -7.28 -35.44
N TYR A 321 7.18 -7.12 -34.15
CA TYR A 321 7.44 -5.87 -33.43
C TYR A 321 8.92 -5.45 -33.49
N CYS A 322 9.86 -6.37 -33.25
CA CYS A 322 11.29 -6.05 -33.33
C CYS A 322 11.82 -5.94 -34.76
N ALA A 323 11.23 -6.65 -35.71
CA ALA A 323 11.67 -6.66 -37.10
C ALA A 323 11.44 -5.31 -37.79
N GLU A 324 10.39 -4.56 -37.41
CA GLU A 324 10.11 -3.23 -37.96
C GLU A 324 11.31 -2.27 -37.83
N THR A 325 11.92 -2.19 -36.65
CA THR A 325 13.08 -1.32 -36.42
C THR A 325 14.29 -1.74 -37.27
N ILE A 326 14.51 -3.05 -37.41
CA ILE A 326 15.61 -3.58 -38.23
C ILE A 326 15.34 -3.32 -39.72
N LEU A 327 14.10 -3.49 -40.18
CA LEU A 327 13.71 -3.21 -41.56
C LEU A 327 13.93 -1.74 -41.93
N GLN A 328 13.57 -0.81 -41.05
CA GLN A 328 13.85 0.62 -41.25
C GLN A 328 15.35 0.89 -41.41
N LYS A 329 16.17 0.36 -40.50
CA LYS A 329 17.63 0.50 -40.55
C LYS A 329 18.22 -0.08 -41.84
N ILE A 330 17.73 -1.23 -42.30
CA ILE A 330 18.18 -1.85 -43.55
C ILE A 330 17.87 -0.97 -44.77
N LYS A 331 16.67 -0.34 -44.78
CA LYS A 331 16.25 0.59 -45.84
C LYS A 331 17.14 1.85 -45.86
N GLU A 332 17.43 2.44 -44.70
CA GLU A 332 18.30 3.61 -44.56
C GLU A 332 19.75 3.33 -45.00
N GLU A 333 20.31 2.21 -44.54
CA GLU A 333 21.70 1.82 -44.85
C GLU A 333 21.87 1.18 -46.23
N LYS A 334 20.79 1.01 -47.00
CA LYS A 334 20.75 0.30 -48.29
C LYS A 334 21.43 -1.08 -48.23
N SER A 335 21.26 -1.78 -47.11
CA SER A 335 21.79 -3.13 -46.90
C SER A 335 20.80 -4.19 -47.39
N ASN A 336 21.23 -5.46 -47.43
CA ASN A 336 20.34 -6.58 -47.71
C ASN A 336 19.83 -7.19 -46.39
N ALA A 337 18.73 -7.93 -46.46
CA ALA A 337 18.24 -8.74 -45.35
C ALA A 337 18.29 -10.21 -45.74
N PHE A 338 18.39 -11.07 -44.74
CA PHE A 338 18.31 -12.51 -44.92
C PHE A 338 17.29 -13.11 -43.96
N ILE A 339 16.69 -14.22 -44.40
CA ILE A 339 15.84 -15.08 -43.59
C ILE A 339 16.35 -16.51 -43.71
N ILE A 340 16.53 -17.14 -42.56
CA ILE A 340 16.79 -18.58 -42.44
C ILE A 340 15.57 -19.19 -41.75
N PHE A 341 14.83 -20.02 -42.48
CA PHE A 341 13.75 -20.82 -41.92
C PHE A 341 14.33 -22.18 -41.51
N LEU A 342 13.99 -22.65 -40.32
CA LEU A 342 14.51 -23.90 -39.75
C LEU A 342 13.35 -24.73 -39.23
N ASP A 343 13.33 -26.01 -39.57
CA ASP A 343 12.35 -26.99 -39.12
C ASP A 343 13.11 -28.17 -38.49
N ILE A 344 12.70 -28.58 -37.28
CA ILE A 344 13.33 -29.70 -36.56
C ILE A 344 12.91 -31.02 -37.23
N ASP A 345 13.89 -31.75 -37.74
CA ASP A 345 13.66 -33.03 -38.39
C ASP A 345 13.33 -34.11 -37.33
N GLY A 346 12.24 -34.86 -37.54
CA GLY A 346 11.94 -36.08 -36.77
C GLY A 346 11.25 -35.87 -35.42
N LEU A 347 10.89 -34.64 -35.04
CA LEU A 347 10.27 -34.35 -33.73
C LEU A 347 9.00 -35.18 -33.46
N LYS A 348 8.17 -35.41 -34.48
CA LYS A 348 6.96 -36.23 -34.34
C LYS A 348 7.26 -37.66 -33.86
N SER A 349 8.30 -38.29 -34.41
CA SER A 349 8.74 -39.63 -33.99
C SER A 349 9.23 -39.65 -32.54
N VAL A 350 9.89 -38.56 -32.10
CA VAL A 350 10.33 -38.41 -30.71
C VAL A 350 9.12 -38.29 -29.78
N ASN A 351 8.15 -37.45 -30.12
CA ASN A 351 6.92 -37.29 -29.34
C ASN A 351 6.14 -38.60 -29.22
N ASP A 352 5.98 -39.32 -30.34
CA ASP A 352 5.20 -40.56 -30.40
C ASP A 352 5.86 -41.72 -29.61
N ASN A 353 7.21 -41.77 -29.55
CA ASN A 353 7.94 -42.87 -28.90
C ASN A 353 8.39 -42.56 -27.46
N LEU A 354 8.65 -41.29 -27.13
CA LEU A 354 9.31 -40.87 -25.88
C LEU A 354 8.48 -39.85 -25.09
N GLY A 355 7.36 -39.38 -25.62
CA GLY A 355 6.47 -38.43 -24.97
C GLY A 355 6.83 -36.97 -25.19
N HIS A 356 5.87 -36.10 -24.90
CA HIS A 356 5.96 -34.67 -25.19
C HIS A 356 7.01 -33.92 -24.36
N GLU A 357 7.28 -34.34 -23.12
CA GLU A 357 8.31 -33.69 -22.29
C GLU A 357 9.72 -33.76 -22.92
N ILE A 358 10.04 -34.89 -23.56
CA ILE A 358 11.31 -35.08 -24.27
C ILE A 358 11.34 -34.25 -25.56
N GLY A 359 10.20 -34.15 -26.26
CA GLY A 359 10.06 -33.27 -27.41
C GLY A 359 10.26 -31.79 -27.07
N ASP A 360 9.67 -31.34 -25.97
CA ASP A 360 9.82 -29.96 -25.47
C ASP A 360 11.27 -29.65 -25.10
N ALA A 361 11.96 -30.59 -24.44
CA ALA A 361 13.40 -30.47 -24.18
C ALA A 361 14.22 -30.37 -25.48
N PHE A 362 13.79 -31.05 -26.54
CA PHE A 362 14.41 -30.99 -27.86
C PHE A 362 14.27 -29.61 -28.51
N ILE A 363 13.06 -29.06 -28.49
CA ILE A 363 12.78 -27.72 -28.99
C ILE A 363 13.58 -26.67 -28.20
N ALA A 364 13.60 -26.78 -26.87
CA ALA A 364 14.36 -25.88 -26.01
C ALA A 364 15.87 -25.96 -26.27
N LYS A 365 16.41 -27.16 -26.55
CA LYS A 365 17.84 -27.36 -26.88
C LYS A 365 18.21 -26.69 -28.20
N ILE A 366 17.40 -26.87 -29.25
CA ILE A 366 17.59 -26.19 -30.54
C ILE A 366 17.56 -24.68 -30.36
N ALA A 367 16.58 -24.15 -29.62
CA ALA A 367 16.53 -22.72 -29.32
C ALA A 367 17.76 -22.22 -28.56
N GLY A 368 18.30 -23.03 -27.63
CA GLY A 368 19.56 -22.76 -26.94
C GLY A 368 20.74 -22.63 -27.91
N ILE A 369 20.89 -23.59 -28.81
CA ILE A 369 21.93 -23.58 -29.85
C ILE A 369 21.80 -22.35 -30.75
N LEU A 370 20.57 -22.02 -31.18
CA LEU A 370 20.32 -20.84 -32.00
C LEU A 370 20.74 -19.56 -31.26
N LYS A 371 20.43 -19.42 -29.96
CA LYS A 371 20.84 -18.25 -29.15
C LYS A 371 22.35 -18.11 -28.99
N GLU A 372 23.10 -19.21 -29.00
CA GLU A 372 24.56 -19.20 -28.89
C GLU A 372 25.25 -18.87 -30.22
N VAL A 373 24.72 -19.41 -31.33
CA VAL A 373 25.33 -19.31 -32.66
C VAL A 373 24.92 -18.03 -33.40
N VAL A 374 23.65 -17.66 -33.30
CA VAL A 374 23.10 -16.53 -34.05
C VAL A 374 23.61 -15.22 -33.41
N PRO A 375 24.19 -14.30 -34.20
CA PRO A 375 24.66 -13.01 -33.70
C PRO A 375 23.56 -12.20 -33.00
N LYS A 376 23.92 -11.44 -31.96
CA LYS A 376 22.98 -10.64 -31.13
C LYS A 376 22.22 -9.54 -31.89
N ASP A 377 22.70 -9.13 -33.06
CA ASP A 377 22.04 -8.16 -33.94
C ASP A 377 20.99 -8.80 -34.87
N CYS A 378 20.83 -10.13 -34.82
CA CYS A 378 19.80 -10.88 -35.54
C CYS A 378 18.65 -11.26 -34.59
N LEU A 379 17.46 -11.46 -35.15
CA LEU A 379 16.28 -11.91 -34.42
C LEU A 379 16.08 -13.41 -34.63
N ILE A 380 15.64 -14.08 -33.56
CA ILE A 380 15.26 -15.49 -33.57
C ILE A 380 13.81 -15.57 -33.12
N MET A 381 12.97 -16.21 -33.92
CA MET A 381 11.57 -16.45 -33.65
C MET A 381 11.28 -17.94 -33.64
N ARG A 382 10.44 -18.40 -32.70
CA ARG A 382 9.72 -19.67 -32.85
C ARG A 382 8.43 -19.38 -33.64
N TYR A 383 8.39 -19.85 -34.88
CA TYR A 383 7.30 -19.56 -35.82
C TYR A 383 6.10 -20.50 -35.63
N GLY A 384 6.40 -21.78 -35.39
CA GLY A 384 5.42 -22.86 -35.20
C GLY A 384 5.81 -23.77 -34.03
N GLY A 385 5.29 -25.00 -34.01
CA GLY A 385 5.61 -25.97 -32.96
C GLY A 385 7.10 -26.34 -32.94
N ASP A 386 7.63 -26.66 -34.11
CA ASP A 386 8.98 -27.17 -34.37
C ASP A 386 9.77 -26.30 -35.36
N GLU A 387 9.24 -25.13 -35.68
CA GLU A 387 9.76 -24.22 -36.69
C GLU A 387 10.35 -22.95 -36.07
N PHE A 388 11.51 -22.54 -36.57
CA PHE A 388 12.22 -21.34 -36.18
C PHE A 388 12.55 -20.48 -37.38
N VAL A 389 12.61 -19.16 -37.15
CA VAL A 389 12.99 -18.18 -38.17
C VAL A 389 14.10 -17.30 -37.59
N VAL A 390 15.19 -17.17 -38.34
CA VAL A 390 16.26 -16.20 -38.06
C VAL A 390 16.19 -15.09 -39.10
N PHE A 391 16.19 -13.84 -38.64
CA PHE A 391 16.17 -12.64 -39.48
C PHE A 391 17.31 -11.71 -39.10
N GLY A 392 18.00 -11.18 -40.10
CA GLY A 392 19.08 -10.23 -39.87
C GLY A 392 19.46 -9.43 -41.12
N SER A 393 20.31 -8.42 -40.91
CA SER A 393 20.86 -7.62 -41.99
C SER A 393 22.22 -8.15 -42.44
N CYS A 394 22.54 -7.97 -43.73
CA CYS A 394 23.86 -8.27 -44.25
C CYS A 394 24.25 -7.32 -45.39
N LYS A 395 25.52 -6.91 -45.40
CA LYS A 395 26.12 -6.18 -46.53
C LYS A 395 26.66 -7.13 -47.60
N GLN A 396 27.12 -8.31 -47.17
CA GLN A 396 27.65 -9.36 -48.04
C GLN A 396 26.81 -10.63 -47.90
N ALA A 397 26.47 -11.26 -49.02
CA ALA A 397 25.67 -12.49 -49.06
C ALA A 397 26.30 -13.64 -48.24
N GLY A 398 27.64 -13.66 -48.13
CA GLY A 398 28.36 -14.68 -47.36
C GLY A 398 28.05 -14.70 -45.85
N ARG A 399 27.51 -13.61 -45.27
CA ARG A 399 27.12 -13.59 -43.84
C ARG A 399 26.02 -14.60 -43.54
N MET A 400 24.98 -14.64 -44.38
CA MET A 400 23.86 -15.57 -44.23
C MET A 400 24.33 -17.03 -44.32
N GLN A 401 25.18 -17.34 -45.29
CA GLN A 401 25.71 -18.69 -45.51
C GLN A 401 26.54 -19.16 -44.31
N ARG A 402 27.43 -18.32 -43.78
CA ARG A 402 28.20 -18.63 -42.56
C ARG A 402 27.29 -18.93 -41.38
N ILE A 403 26.29 -18.09 -41.10
CA ILE A 403 25.35 -18.33 -40.00
C ILE A 403 24.60 -19.66 -40.20
N ALA A 404 24.15 -19.97 -41.42
CA ALA A 404 23.47 -21.24 -41.70
C ALA A 404 24.39 -22.46 -41.52
N GLU A 405 25.66 -22.36 -41.94
CA GLU A 405 26.68 -23.39 -41.74
C GLU A 405 27.01 -23.59 -40.27
N ASP A 406 27.18 -22.50 -39.52
CA ASP A 406 27.45 -22.51 -38.09
C ASP A 406 26.30 -23.16 -37.30
N ILE A 407 25.04 -22.85 -37.66
CA ILE A 407 23.86 -23.50 -37.07
C ILE A 407 23.88 -25.00 -37.35
N LYS A 408 24.10 -25.41 -38.61
CA LYS A 408 24.18 -26.84 -38.98
C LYS A 408 25.32 -27.56 -38.24
N ALA A 409 26.48 -26.94 -38.12
CA ALA A 409 27.64 -27.50 -37.42
C ALA A 409 27.39 -27.63 -35.91
N ALA A 410 26.77 -26.63 -35.28
CA ALA A 410 26.46 -26.64 -33.85
C ALA A 410 25.40 -27.69 -33.50
N ILE A 411 24.35 -27.83 -34.33
CA ILE A 411 23.34 -28.89 -34.18
C ILE A 411 24.00 -30.27 -34.28
N LYS A 412 24.84 -30.50 -35.29
CA LYS A 412 25.57 -31.77 -35.47
C LYS A 412 26.51 -32.07 -34.29
N THR A 413 27.20 -31.05 -33.77
CA THR A 413 28.09 -31.20 -32.61
C THR A 413 27.31 -31.52 -31.34
N ALA A 414 26.15 -30.88 -31.15
CA ALA A 414 25.26 -31.17 -30.02
C ALA A 414 24.70 -32.59 -30.09
N ASP A 415 24.34 -33.05 -31.30
CA ASP A 415 23.89 -34.44 -31.54
C ASP A 415 24.95 -35.46 -31.13
N GLN A 416 26.21 -35.25 -31.53
CA GLN A 416 27.31 -36.18 -31.28
C GLN A 416 27.79 -36.22 -29.83
N LYS A 417 27.56 -35.15 -29.06
CA LYS A 417 28.00 -35.06 -27.66
C LYS A 417 27.13 -35.85 -26.70
N GLU A 418 25.90 -36.17 -27.08
CA GLU A 418 24.95 -36.85 -26.22
C GLU A 418 24.66 -38.24 -26.80
N ASN A 419 24.97 -39.30 -26.04
CA ASN A 419 24.73 -40.68 -26.46
C ASN A 419 23.22 -41.01 -26.35
N ARG A 420 22.42 -40.41 -27.24
CA ARG A 420 20.96 -40.49 -27.26
C ARG A 420 20.48 -41.52 -28.27
N SER A 421 19.31 -42.09 -28.02
CA SER A 421 18.63 -43.04 -28.92
C SER A 421 18.05 -42.38 -30.19
N TYR A 422 18.22 -41.07 -30.36
CA TYR A 422 17.58 -40.25 -31.38
C TYR A 422 18.49 -39.08 -31.78
N HIS A 423 18.43 -38.72 -33.07
CA HIS A 423 19.30 -37.70 -33.67
C HIS A 423 18.67 -36.30 -33.67
N LEU A 424 19.41 -35.31 -33.22
CA LEU A 424 19.11 -33.88 -33.32
C LEU A 424 19.47 -33.41 -34.74
N ALA A 425 18.46 -33.28 -35.60
CA ALA A 425 18.62 -32.80 -36.97
C ALA A 425 17.62 -31.67 -37.28
N ALA A 426 18.00 -30.81 -38.21
CA ALA A 426 17.13 -29.75 -38.71
C ALA A 426 17.36 -29.49 -40.20
N SER A 427 16.31 -29.08 -40.89
CA SER A 427 16.33 -28.65 -42.28
C SER A 427 16.25 -27.13 -42.35
N LEU A 428 17.11 -26.52 -43.18
CA LEU A 428 17.23 -25.06 -43.29
C LEU A 428 16.84 -24.58 -44.68
N GLY A 429 16.14 -23.45 -44.76
CA GLY A 429 15.83 -22.73 -45.99
C GLY A 429 16.33 -21.30 -45.91
N CYS A 430 17.21 -20.91 -46.81
CA CYS A 430 17.86 -19.59 -46.77
C CYS A 430 17.38 -18.68 -47.93
N SER A 431 16.92 -17.48 -47.61
CA SER A 431 16.53 -16.48 -48.60
C SER A 431 17.22 -15.13 -48.33
N LEU A 432 17.68 -14.49 -49.39
CA LEU A 432 18.37 -13.19 -49.36
C LEU A 432 17.53 -12.21 -50.17
N HIS A 433 17.28 -11.03 -49.59
CA HIS A 433 16.37 -10.03 -50.15
C HIS A 433 17.04 -8.66 -50.17
N LYS A 434 16.87 -7.91 -51.25
CA LYS A 434 17.39 -6.55 -51.36
C LYS A 434 16.45 -5.54 -50.71
N SER A 435 16.97 -4.37 -50.32
CA SER A 435 16.21 -3.36 -49.55
C SER A 435 14.88 -2.95 -50.18
N TYR A 436 14.77 -2.96 -51.51
CA TYR A 436 13.56 -2.62 -52.26
C TYR A 436 12.51 -3.76 -52.34
N GLU A 437 12.84 -4.98 -51.89
CA GLU A 437 11.95 -6.15 -51.91
C GLU A 437 11.27 -6.37 -50.54
N MET A 438 11.50 -5.47 -49.57
CA MET A 438 11.14 -5.64 -48.16
C MET A 438 9.86 -4.91 -47.75
N ASP A 439 8.79 -5.05 -48.55
CA ASP A 439 7.49 -4.44 -48.24
C ASP A 439 6.59 -5.35 -47.40
N ASN A 440 6.75 -6.68 -47.51
CA ASN A 440 5.99 -7.64 -46.72
C ASN A 440 6.90 -8.74 -46.14
N LEU A 441 7.21 -8.64 -44.85
CA LEU A 441 8.06 -9.60 -44.15
C LEU A 441 7.49 -11.04 -44.18
N ASN A 442 6.16 -11.22 -44.19
CA ASN A 442 5.56 -12.55 -44.32
C ASN A 442 5.92 -13.22 -45.64
N SER A 443 5.89 -12.48 -46.76
CA SER A 443 6.27 -13.01 -48.07
C SER A 443 7.73 -13.44 -48.13
N LEU A 444 8.61 -12.75 -47.39
CA LEU A 444 10.02 -13.13 -47.29
C LEU A 444 10.20 -14.44 -46.51
N ILE A 445 9.41 -14.61 -45.43
CA ILE A 445 9.39 -15.84 -44.63
C ILE A 445 8.91 -17.03 -45.47
N GLU A 446 7.82 -16.86 -46.24
CA GLU A 446 7.28 -17.89 -47.13
C GLU A 446 8.29 -18.35 -48.21
N LEU A 447 9.12 -17.44 -48.72
CA LEU A 447 10.19 -17.79 -49.66
C LEU A 447 11.29 -18.64 -49.01
N ALA A 448 11.61 -18.38 -47.74
CA ALA A 448 12.56 -19.18 -46.98
C ALA A 448 11.98 -20.57 -46.64
N ASP A 449 10.71 -20.63 -46.25
CA ASP A 449 9.98 -21.87 -45.99
C ASP A 449 9.94 -22.81 -47.21
N LYS A 450 9.61 -22.28 -48.41
CA LYS A 450 9.65 -23.07 -49.65
C LYS A 450 11.01 -23.73 -49.90
N LYS A 451 12.11 -22.99 -49.66
CA LYS A 451 13.47 -23.53 -49.81
C LYS A 451 13.82 -24.56 -48.74
N MET A 452 13.34 -24.38 -47.50
CA MET A 452 13.49 -25.37 -46.44
C MET A 452 12.79 -26.68 -46.84
N TYR A 453 11.57 -26.59 -47.37
CA TYR A 453 10.80 -27.74 -47.82
C TYR A 453 11.48 -28.49 -48.97
N GLU A 454 12.12 -27.78 -49.90
CA GLU A 454 12.97 -28.39 -50.95
C GLU A 454 14.18 -29.13 -50.36
N GLU A 455 14.89 -28.54 -49.37
CA GLU A 455 15.99 -29.21 -48.67
C GLU A 455 15.51 -30.48 -47.97
N LYS A 456 14.37 -30.41 -47.27
CA LYS A 456 13.76 -31.53 -46.55
C LYS A 456 13.35 -32.67 -47.48
N LYS A 457 12.85 -32.37 -48.69
CA LYS A 457 12.55 -33.36 -49.73
C LYS A 457 13.81 -34.03 -50.27
N ASN A 458 14.88 -33.28 -50.48
CA ASN A 458 16.14 -33.82 -51.00
C ASN A 458 16.87 -34.73 -50.01
N LYS A 459 16.69 -34.55 -48.70
CA LYS A 459 17.21 -35.47 -47.66
C LYS A 459 16.43 -36.78 -47.52
N ARG A 460 15.17 -36.81 -47.98
CA ARG A 460 14.29 -37.99 -47.92
C ARG A 460 14.37 -38.86 -49.18
N ARG A 461 15.01 -38.37 -50.24
CA ARG A 461 15.44 -39.14 -51.41
C ARG A 461 16.83 -39.71 -51.15
#